data_AF-A0A101VEA7-F1
#
_entry.id   AF-A0A101VEA7-F1
#
_cell.length_a   1.000
_cell.length_b   1.000
_cell.length_c   1.000
_cell.angle_alpha   90.00
_cell.angle_beta   90.00
_cell.angle_gamma   90.00
#
_symmetry.space_group_name_H-M   'P 1'
#
loop_
_entity.id
_entity.type
_entity.pdbx_description
1 polymer ?
#
loop_
_entity_poly.entity_id
_entity_poly.type
_entity_poly.pdbx_seq_one_letter_code
_entity_poly.pdbx_strand_id
1 'polypeptide(L)'
;MSHLKPIYAVWDHNAEAMASDIGEPGVKVRQWRNRGNIPAVYWQRIIDAALRIKGQRLDLSQFIPPDPAPVVTPERIIVCDVCDRRVDEQLPKACTFVDCPHSQRAAA
;
A
#
# COMPACT_ATOMS: atom_id res chain seq x y z
N MET A 1 -2.32 -11.73 -4.68
CA MET A 1 -1.07 -12.50 -4.83
C MET A 1 0.08 -11.66 -4.28
N SER A 2 1.03 -12.22 -3.52
CA SER A 2 2.14 -11.43 -2.95
C SER A 2 3.05 -10.88 -4.06
N HIS A 3 3.42 -9.60 -3.96
CA HIS A 3 4.37 -8.93 -4.86
C HIS A 3 5.77 -9.57 -4.82
N LEU A 4 6.06 -10.38 -3.79
CA LEU A 4 7.32 -11.12 -3.66
C LEU A 4 7.41 -12.35 -4.57
N LYS A 5 6.34 -12.74 -5.28
CA LYS A 5 6.35 -13.93 -6.16
C LYS A 5 7.52 -13.96 -7.15
N PRO A 6 7.86 -12.85 -7.86
CA PRO A 6 8.98 -12.82 -8.79
C PRO A 6 10.33 -13.01 -8.09
N ILE A 7 10.50 -12.47 -6.87
CA ILE A 7 11.72 -12.65 -6.08
C ILE A 7 11.92 -14.13 -5.74
N TYR A 8 10.87 -14.81 -5.26
CA TYR A 8 10.97 -16.23 -4.93
C TYR A 8 11.04 -17.15 -6.16
N ALA A 9 10.64 -16.70 -7.34
CA ALA A 9 10.71 -17.48 -8.58
C ALA A 9 12.17 -17.81 -8.98
N VAL A 10 13.12 -16.94 -8.61
CA VAL A 10 14.56 -17.16 -8.81
C VAL A 10 15.06 -18.45 -8.12
N TRP A 11 14.34 -18.89 -7.09
CA TRP A 11 14.63 -20.12 -6.33
C TRP A 11 13.52 -21.17 -6.49
N ASP A 12 12.84 -21.24 -7.64
CA ASP A 12 11.75 -22.20 -7.89
C ASP A 12 10.65 -22.17 -6.81
N HIS A 13 10.38 -20.98 -6.26
CA HIS A 13 9.48 -20.75 -5.13
C HIS A 13 9.88 -21.44 -3.82
N ASN A 14 11.10 -21.95 -3.73
CA ASN A 14 11.67 -22.61 -2.56
C ASN A 14 12.38 -21.62 -1.62
N ALA A 15 11.73 -21.32 -0.50
CA ALA A 15 12.28 -20.45 0.54
C ALA A 15 13.52 -21.04 1.23
N GLU A 16 13.69 -22.36 1.28
CA GLU A 16 14.87 -22.99 1.89
C GLU A 16 16.11 -22.88 1.00
N ALA A 17 15.94 -23.00 -0.33
CA ALA A 17 17.02 -22.77 -1.28
C ALA A 17 17.51 -21.31 -1.19
N MET A 18 16.59 -20.36 -1.16
CA MET A 18 16.92 -18.94 -0.94
C MET A 18 17.65 -18.73 0.40
N ALA A 19 17.16 -19.35 1.47
CA ALA A 19 17.75 -19.23 2.80
C ALA A 19 19.19 -19.76 2.86
N SER A 20 19.44 -20.92 2.22
CA SER A 20 20.77 -21.50 2.09
C SER A 20 21.72 -20.55 1.37
N ASP A 21 21.29 -19.98 0.24
CA ASP A 21 22.11 -19.10 -0.59
C ASP A 21 22.47 -17.78 0.10
N ILE A 22 21.54 -17.22 0.89
CA ILE A 22 21.80 -15.97 1.64
C ILE A 22 22.41 -16.22 3.02
N GLY A 23 22.51 -17.47 3.51
CA GLY A 23 23.02 -17.79 4.84
C GLY A 23 22.08 -17.41 5.98
N GLU A 24 20.76 -17.57 5.79
CA GLU A 24 19.74 -17.33 6.81
C GLU A 24 18.97 -18.62 7.14
N PRO A 25 18.28 -18.70 8.29
CA PRO A 25 17.43 -19.85 8.60
C PRO A 25 16.22 -19.95 7.65
N GLY A 26 15.93 -21.15 7.12
CA GLY A 26 14.78 -21.37 6.23
C GLY A 26 13.41 -21.01 6.82
N VAL A 27 13.26 -21.11 8.15
CA VAL A 27 12.04 -20.66 8.86
C VAL A 27 11.85 -19.15 8.73
N LYS A 28 12.93 -18.37 8.81
CA LYS A 28 12.90 -16.91 8.72
C LYS A 28 12.44 -16.46 7.33
N VAL A 29 13.00 -17.06 6.28
CA VAL A 29 12.63 -16.75 4.90
C VAL A 29 11.19 -17.17 4.58
N ARG A 30 10.73 -18.31 5.12
CA ARG A 30 9.32 -18.73 5.05
C ARG A 30 8.39 -17.71 5.73
N GLN A 31 8.76 -17.18 6.88
CA GLN A 31 7.96 -16.15 7.56
C GLN A 31 7.84 -14.88 6.71
N TRP A 32 8.91 -14.43 6.05
CA TRP A 32 8.83 -13.28 5.13
C TRP A 32 7.84 -13.52 4.00
N ARG A 33 7.91 -14.70 3.36
CA ARG A 33 6.98 -15.10 2.30
C ARG A 33 5.52 -15.08 2.78
N ASN A 34 5.27 -15.67 3.95
CA ASN A 34 3.92 -15.76 4.51
C ASN A 34 3.38 -14.40 4.94
N ARG A 35 4.23 -13.50 5.43
CA ARG A 35 3.87 -12.11 5.77
C ARG A 35 3.76 -11.22 4.54
N GLY A 36 4.31 -11.65 3.41
CA GLY A 36 4.39 -10.82 2.21
C GLY A 36 5.32 -9.62 2.37
N ASN A 37 6.32 -9.68 3.26
CA ASN A 37 7.27 -8.59 3.50
C ASN A 37 8.67 -9.13 3.83
N ILE A 38 9.69 -8.60 3.17
CA ILE A 38 11.11 -8.87 3.43
C ILE A 38 11.72 -7.62 4.05
N PRO A 39 12.38 -7.68 5.22
CA PRO A 39 13.01 -6.49 5.81
C PRO A 39 14.12 -5.91 4.91
N ALA A 40 14.19 -4.58 4.81
CA ALA A 40 15.10 -3.85 3.93
C ALA A 40 16.59 -4.20 4.11
N VAL A 41 16.98 -4.54 5.34
CA VAL A 41 18.32 -5.00 5.71
C VAL A 41 18.78 -6.22 4.88
N TYR A 42 17.86 -7.03 4.37
CA TYR A 42 18.18 -8.24 3.59
C TYR A 42 18.16 -8.02 2.08
N TRP A 43 17.63 -6.90 1.57
CA TRP A 43 17.38 -6.73 0.14
C TRP A 43 18.66 -6.83 -0.69
N GLN A 44 19.72 -6.10 -0.30
CA GLN A 44 20.98 -6.14 -1.04
C GLN A 44 21.61 -7.55 -1.04
N ARG A 45 21.60 -8.24 0.10
CA ARG A 45 22.10 -9.64 0.19
C ARG A 45 21.35 -10.58 -0.74
N ILE A 46 20.03 -10.40 -0.88
CA ILE A 46 19.19 -11.21 -1.76
C ILE A 46 19.50 -10.89 -3.23
N ILE A 47 19.61 -9.60 -3.59
CA ILE A 47 19.96 -9.17 -4.95
C ILE A 47 21.34 -9.72 -5.35
N ASP A 48 22.32 -9.60 -4.45
CA ASP A 48 23.67 -10.09 -4.69
C ASP A 48 23.70 -11.62 -4.83
N ALA A 49 22.96 -12.35 -3.99
CA ALA A 49 22.84 -13.80 -4.09
C ALA A 49 22.14 -14.25 -5.37
N ALA A 50 21.05 -13.59 -5.76
CA ALA A 50 20.36 -13.85 -7.03
C ALA A 50 21.30 -13.65 -8.22
N LEU A 51 22.07 -12.57 -8.22
CA LEU A 51 23.00 -12.27 -9.31
C LEU A 51 24.18 -13.25 -9.32
N ARG A 52 24.79 -13.52 -8.17
CA ARG A 52 26.02 -14.33 -8.07
C ARG A 52 25.79 -15.84 -8.19
N ILE A 53 24.70 -16.35 -7.61
CA ILE A 53 24.44 -17.80 -7.51
C ILE A 53 23.48 -18.26 -8.61
N LYS A 54 22.46 -17.44 -8.91
CA LYS A 54 21.41 -17.80 -9.86
C LYS A 54 21.56 -17.12 -11.23
N GLY A 55 22.46 -16.14 -11.35
CA GLY A 55 22.66 -15.37 -12.59
C GLY A 55 21.47 -14.47 -12.94
N GLN A 56 20.55 -14.21 -12.01
CA GLN A 56 19.37 -13.38 -12.24
C GLN A 56 19.48 -12.03 -11.54
N ARG A 57 19.13 -10.96 -12.27
CA ARG A 57 19.10 -9.61 -11.73
C ARG A 57 17.72 -9.30 -11.16
N LEU A 58 17.66 -9.09 -9.85
CA LEU A 58 16.48 -8.56 -9.17
C LEU A 58 16.57 -7.04 -9.08
N ASP A 59 15.42 -6.38 -9.17
CA ASP A 59 15.30 -4.93 -9.02
C ASP A 59 14.77 -4.57 -7.62
N LEU A 60 15.27 -3.46 -7.06
CA LEU A 60 14.85 -2.98 -5.73
C LEU A 60 13.35 -2.70 -5.67
N SER A 61 12.73 -2.24 -6.76
CA SER A 61 11.29 -2.00 -6.84
C SER A 61 10.45 -3.25 -6.57
N GLN A 62 10.99 -4.45 -6.81
CA GLN A 62 10.28 -5.72 -6.58
C GLN A 62 10.10 -6.04 -5.09
N PHE A 63 10.90 -5.42 -4.21
CA PHE A 63 10.80 -5.60 -2.77
C PHE A 63 9.82 -4.63 -2.10
N ILE A 64 9.38 -3.61 -2.83
CA ILE A 64 8.47 -2.59 -2.34
C ILE A 64 7.04 -3.12 -2.51
N PRO A 65 6.25 -3.23 -1.43
CA PRO A 65 4.85 -3.57 -1.56
C PRO A 65 4.15 -2.51 -2.42
N PRO A 66 3.24 -2.92 -3.33
CA PRO A 66 2.46 -1.95 -4.09
C PRO A 66 1.70 -1.07 -3.11
N ASP A 67 1.70 0.25 -3.38
CA ASP A 67 0.92 1.18 -2.57
C ASP A 67 -0.52 0.66 -2.48
N PRO A 68 -1.12 0.64 -1.27
CA PRO A 68 -2.54 0.39 -1.19
C PRO A 68 -3.19 1.43 -2.09
N ALA A 69 -3.89 0.95 -3.13
CA ALA A 69 -4.66 1.81 -4.01
C ALA A 69 -5.41 2.82 -3.14
N PRO A 70 -5.40 4.13 -3.50
CA PRO A 70 -6.03 5.15 -2.68
C PRO A 70 -7.42 4.63 -2.35
N VAL A 71 -7.67 4.41 -1.05
CA VAL A 71 -8.99 4.06 -0.60
C VAL A 71 -9.82 5.27 -0.97
N VAL A 72 -10.58 5.17 -2.06
CA VAL A 72 -11.61 6.14 -2.38
C VAL A 72 -12.63 5.94 -1.27
N THR A 73 -12.40 6.58 -0.14
CA THR A 73 -13.46 6.81 0.83
C THR A 73 -14.53 7.53 0.02
N PRO A 74 -15.74 6.97 -0.13
CA PRO A 74 -16.80 7.71 -0.78
C PRO A 74 -16.89 9.02 -0.01
N GLU A 75 -16.55 10.10 -0.71
CA GLU A 75 -16.70 11.45 -0.20
C GLU A 75 -18.12 11.51 0.34
N ARG A 76 -18.26 11.71 1.66
CA ARG A 76 -19.57 11.76 2.28
C ARG A 76 -20.22 13.02 1.73
N ILE A 77 -20.99 12.88 0.67
CA ILE A 77 -21.79 13.97 0.13
C ILE A 77 -22.78 14.33 1.22
N ILE A 78 -22.57 15.47 1.86
CA ILE A 78 -23.51 15.99 2.84
C ILE A 78 -24.56 16.78 2.05
N VAL A 79 -25.76 16.21 1.95
CA VAL A 79 -26.90 16.90 1.35
C VAL A 79 -27.64 17.65 2.46
N CYS A 80 -27.93 18.92 2.23
CA CYS A 80 -28.79 19.71 3.11
C CYS A 80 -30.22 19.17 3.03
N ASP A 81 -30.78 18.77 4.16
CA ASP A 81 -32.17 18.30 4.32
C ASP A 81 -33.23 19.39 4.04
N VAL A 82 -32.83 20.67 4.06
CA VAL A 82 -33.73 21.81 3.80
C VAL A 82 -33.85 22.15 2.32
N CYS A 83 -32.82 21.91 1.50
CA CYS A 83 -32.79 22.39 0.11
C CYS A 83 -32.26 21.38 -0.91
N ASP A 84 -32.00 20.13 -0.50
CA ASP A 84 -31.43 19.03 -1.30
C ASP A 84 -30.12 19.39 -2.04
N ARG A 85 -29.44 20.46 -1.63
CA ARG A 85 -28.16 20.89 -2.20
C ARG A 85 -26.99 20.25 -1.46
N ARG A 86 -25.93 19.93 -2.21
CA ARG A 86 -24.65 19.47 -1.64
C ARG A 86 -23.97 20.60 -0.87
N VAL A 87 -23.47 20.28 0.33
CA VAL A 87 -22.81 21.21 1.26
C VAL A 87 -21.42 20.69 1.59
N ASP A 88 -20.63 20.40 0.57
CA ASP A 88 -19.26 19.92 0.75
C ASP A 88 -18.33 21.13 1.06
N GLU A 89 -17.23 20.90 1.78
CA GLU A 89 -16.36 21.95 2.39
C GLU A 89 -15.78 23.00 1.41
N GLN A 90 -15.89 22.78 0.10
CA GLN A 90 -15.41 23.70 -0.94
C GLN A 90 -16.44 24.75 -1.41
N LEU A 91 -17.70 24.68 -0.97
CA LEU A 91 -18.72 25.68 -1.32
C LEU A 91 -18.99 26.60 -0.12
N PRO A 92 -18.39 27.80 -0.06
CA PRO A 92 -18.74 28.77 0.96
C PRO A 92 -20.19 29.23 0.76
N LYS A 93 -21.02 28.96 1.77
CA LYS A 93 -22.03 29.91 2.28
C LYS A 93 -22.94 30.56 1.23
N ALA A 94 -23.60 29.78 0.37
CA ALA A 94 -24.56 30.33 -0.62
C ALA A 94 -25.99 29.78 -0.47
N CYS A 95 -26.39 29.32 0.71
CA CYS A 95 -27.79 28.98 0.96
C CYS A 95 -28.55 30.28 1.32
N THR A 96 -29.41 30.74 0.42
CA THR A 96 -30.24 31.95 0.58
C THR A 96 -31.55 31.71 1.35
N PHE A 97 -31.78 30.48 1.84
CA PHE A 97 -32.96 30.14 2.64
C PHE A 97 -32.82 30.63 4.09
N VAL A 98 -33.85 31.33 4.55
CA VAL A 98 -33.89 32.01 5.87
C VAL A 98 -33.77 31.02 7.04
N ASP A 99 -34.23 29.78 6.87
CA ASP A 99 -34.24 28.74 7.90
C ASP A 99 -33.09 27.73 7.82
N CYS A 100 -32.08 27.97 6.96
CA CYS A 100 -30.96 27.04 6.82
C CYS A 100 -29.98 27.17 8.01
N PRO A 101 -29.78 26.12 8.84
CA PRO A 101 -28.83 26.19 9.97
C PRO A 101 -27.38 26.41 9.51
N HIS A 102 -27.06 26.15 8.24
CA HIS A 102 -25.75 26.40 7.64
C HIS A 102 -25.54 27.85 7.17
N SER A 103 -26.59 28.64 6.95
CA SER A 103 -26.45 30.08 6.60
C SER A 103 -26.10 30.93 7.83
N GLN A 104 -26.50 30.50 9.03
CA GLN A 104 -26.34 31.26 10.27
C GLN A 104 -24.94 31.16 10.92
N ARG A 105 -24.09 30.22 10.49
CA ARG A 105 -22.69 30.10 10.98
C ARG A 105 -21.74 31.22 10.50
N ALA A 106 -22.24 32.25 9.82
CA ALA A 106 -21.45 33.36 9.30
C ALA A 106 -21.50 34.63 10.18
N ALA A 107 -22.19 34.63 11.31
CA ALA A 107 -22.43 35.83 12.14
C ALA A 107 -21.84 35.76 13.56
N ALA A 108 -20.69 35.10 13.74
CA ALA A 108 -19.90 35.16 14.97
C ALA A 108 -18.45 35.51 14.65
#